data_AF-A0A840KEN5-F1
#
_entry.id   AF-A0A840KEN5-F1
#
_cell.length_a   1.000
_cell.length_b   1.000
_cell.length_c   1.000
_cell.angle_alpha   90.00
_cell.angle_beta   90.00
_cell.angle_gamma   90.00
#
_symmetry.space_group_name_H-M   'P 1'
#
loop_
_entity.id
_entity.type
_entity.pdbx_description
1 polymer ?
#
loop_
_entity_poly.entity_id
_entity_poly.type
_entity_poly.pdbx_seq_one_letter_code
_entity_poly.pdbx_strand_id
1 'polypeptide(L)'
;MSFFSNFLSPSRTISYGITVNDEVNELKHLLDTLIPMIDEEDEIIVLQDVTRKNKEVADLIETYGTKIIKIEAQLNGDFASFKNNLIRQAKCKYLFQIDADEYPAADLIKKLKPYLKKEKSVECFFVPRINIVEGITEEYIKKMNWNINREGYINFPDYQPRLIKNNKKIFWKNKVHETFYGFKNFTEMPKDYERCLIHKKNFEKQKKQNDFYETLD
;
A
#
# COMPACT_ATOMS: atom_id res chain seq x y z
N MET A 1 6.54 -32.87 -32.99
CA MET A 1 7.39 -31.73 -32.59
C MET A 1 6.49 -30.59 -32.16
N SER A 2 6.51 -30.23 -30.89
CA SER A 2 6.14 -28.89 -30.42
C SER A 2 6.89 -28.66 -29.13
N PHE A 3 8.14 -28.24 -29.28
CA PHE A 3 8.95 -27.69 -28.19
C PHE A 3 8.54 -26.23 -28.04
N PHE A 4 7.52 -25.97 -27.23
CA PHE A 4 7.44 -24.69 -26.53
C PHE A 4 7.79 -24.98 -25.08
N SER A 5 9.10 -25.04 -24.80
CA SER A 5 9.55 -24.75 -23.46
C SER A 5 9.23 -23.28 -23.21
N ASN A 6 8.14 -23.03 -22.48
CA ASN A 6 7.94 -21.73 -21.86
C ASN A 6 9.16 -21.51 -20.96
N PHE A 7 10.07 -20.66 -21.43
CA PHE A 7 11.16 -20.12 -20.63
C PHE A 7 10.50 -19.22 -19.59
N LEU A 8 9.93 -19.84 -18.55
CA LEU A 8 9.37 -19.16 -17.38
C LEU A 8 10.55 -18.50 -16.67
N SER A 9 10.89 -17.30 -17.14
CA SER A 9 11.61 -16.31 -16.34
C SER A 9 10.97 -16.34 -14.97
N PRO A 10 11.72 -16.61 -13.89
CA PRO A 10 11.10 -16.89 -12.60
C PRO A 10 10.24 -15.68 -12.25
N SER A 11 8.92 -15.91 -12.14
CA SER A 11 7.96 -14.83 -12.00
C SER A 11 8.38 -13.97 -10.80
N ARG A 12 8.17 -12.66 -10.95
CA ARG A 12 8.36 -11.74 -9.83
C ARG A 12 7.08 -11.85 -9.01
N THR A 13 7.03 -12.82 -8.10
CA THR A 13 5.92 -12.97 -7.17
C THR A 13 5.87 -11.77 -6.23
N ILE A 14 4.66 -11.34 -5.88
CA ILE A 14 4.40 -10.18 -5.04
C ILE A 14 3.46 -10.58 -3.90
N SER A 15 3.86 -10.24 -2.67
CA SER A 15 2.96 -10.25 -1.52
C SER A 15 2.34 -8.85 -1.45
N TYR A 16 1.02 -8.77 -1.54
CA TYR A 16 0.27 -7.54 -1.33
C TYR A 16 -0.12 -7.48 0.15
N GLY A 17 0.63 -6.70 0.92
CA GLY A 17 0.39 -6.52 2.35
C GLY A 17 -0.57 -5.36 2.58
N ILE A 18 -1.68 -5.59 3.26
CA ILE A 18 -2.71 -4.59 3.53
C ILE A 18 -2.84 -4.41 5.03
N THR A 19 -2.76 -3.17 5.52
CA THR A 19 -3.06 -2.84 6.91
C THR A 19 -4.46 -2.26 7.04
N VAL A 20 -5.22 -2.69 8.04
CA VAL A 20 -6.60 -2.24 8.29
C VAL A 20 -6.89 -2.18 9.78
N ASN A 21 -7.75 -1.25 10.19
CA ASN A 21 -8.31 -1.19 11.54
C ASN A 21 -9.84 -1.17 11.50
N ASP A 22 -10.45 -0.11 10.96
CA ASP A 22 -11.90 0.13 10.93
C ASP A 22 -12.48 0.44 9.55
N GLU A 23 -11.66 0.38 8.50
CA GLU A 23 -11.98 0.77 7.13
C GLU A 23 -12.69 -0.35 6.33
N VAL A 24 -13.87 -0.79 6.79
CA VAL A 24 -14.62 -1.93 6.21
C VAL A 24 -14.89 -1.73 4.72
N ASN A 25 -15.46 -0.59 4.33
CA ASN A 25 -15.89 -0.35 2.95
C ASN A 25 -14.69 -0.17 2.01
N GLU A 26 -13.67 0.54 2.48
CA GLU A 26 -12.46 0.79 1.73
C GLU A 26 -11.65 -0.51 1.53
N LEU A 27 -11.50 -1.33 2.57
CA LEU A 27 -10.88 -2.66 2.47
C LEU A 27 -11.62 -3.53 1.44
N LYS A 28 -12.95 -3.56 1.50
CA LYS A 28 -13.77 -4.31 0.52
C LYS A 28 -13.48 -3.83 -0.90
N HIS A 29 -13.48 -2.52 -1.11
CA HIS A 29 -13.21 -1.93 -2.43
C HIS A 29 -11.81 -2.26 -2.94
N LEU A 30 -10.80 -2.15 -2.08
CA LEU A 30 -9.41 -2.52 -2.40
C LEU A 30 -9.31 -4.00 -2.79
N LEU A 31 -9.86 -4.91 -1.98
CA LEU A 31 -9.78 -6.36 -2.23
C LEU A 31 -10.54 -6.75 -3.50
N ASP A 32 -11.75 -6.24 -3.72
CA ASP A 32 -12.54 -6.51 -4.93
C ASP A 32 -11.87 -5.99 -6.20
N THR A 33 -11.09 -4.91 -6.09
CA THR A 33 -10.31 -4.34 -7.20
C THR A 33 -9.02 -5.14 -7.43
N LEU A 34 -8.31 -5.52 -6.37
CA LEU A 34 -6.98 -6.12 -6.45
C LEU A 34 -7.02 -7.59 -6.82
N ILE A 35 -7.89 -8.39 -6.19
CA ILE A 35 -7.92 -9.86 -6.36
C ILE A 35 -8.03 -10.28 -7.84
N PRO A 36 -8.89 -9.67 -8.69
CA PRO A 36 -9.00 -10.06 -10.09
C PRO A 36 -7.79 -9.69 -10.96
N MET A 37 -6.85 -8.89 -10.44
CA MET A 37 -5.73 -8.33 -11.22
C MET A 37 -4.38 -9.00 -10.95
N ILE A 38 -4.28 -9.82 -9.90
CA ILE A 38 -3.02 -10.44 -9.47
C ILE A 38 -2.91 -11.87 -10.00
N ASP A 39 -1.68 -12.39 -10.09
CA ASP A 39 -1.44 -13.75 -10.57
C ASP A 39 -1.67 -14.77 -9.44
N GLU A 40 -1.96 -16.03 -9.79
CA GLU A 40 -2.17 -17.12 -8.81
C GLU A 40 -0.96 -17.39 -7.89
N GLU A 41 0.25 -17.03 -8.32
CA GLU A 41 1.49 -17.15 -7.54
C GLU A 41 1.74 -15.97 -6.59
N ASP A 42 0.93 -14.91 -6.67
CA ASP A 42 0.95 -13.81 -5.72
C ASP A 42 0.13 -14.18 -4.48
N GLU A 43 0.34 -13.43 -3.38
CA GLU A 43 -0.46 -13.60 -2.17
C GLU A 43 -0.94 -12.24 -1.66
N ILE A 44 -2.09 -12.24 -0.98
CA ILE A 44 -2.60 -11.09 -0.25
C ILE A 44 -2.53 -11.40 1.24
N ILE A 45 -1.91 -10.50 2.02
CA ILE A 45 -1.81 -10.61 3.47
C ILE A 45 -2.52 -9.42 4.08
N VAL A 46 -3.60 -9.65 4.83
CA VAL A 46 -4.32 -8.60 5.54
C VAL A 46 -3.92 -8.62 7.01
N LEU A 47 -3.29 -7.54 7.45
CA LEU A 47 -2.92 -7.27 8.84
C LEU A 47 -3.98 -6.39 9.50
N GLN A 48 -4.79 -7.00 10.36
CA GLN A 48 -5.80 -6.29 11.14
C GLN A 48 -5.20 -5.78 12.46
N ASP A 49 -5.38 -4.49 12.74
CA ASP A 49 -5.15 -3.93 14.07
C ASP A 49 -6.23 -4.41 15.03
N VAL A 50 -5.81 -5.07 16.11
CA VAL A 50 -6.69 -5.57 17.16
C VAL A 50 -6.54 -4.82 18.48
N THR A 51 -5.84 -3.67 18.51
CA THR A 51 -5.84 -2.76 19.67
C THR A 51 -7.27 -2.34 20.03
N ARG A 52 -8.11 -2.05 19.03
CA ARG A 52 -9.57 -1.91 19.17
C ARG A 52 -10.27 -2.71 18.09
N LYS A 53 -10.30 -4.03 18.26
CA LYS A 53 -10.79 -4.97 17.23
C LYS A 53 -12.16 -4.57 16.67
N ASN A 54 -12.19 -4.23 15.39
CA ASN A 54 -13.41 -4.03 14.64
C ASN A 54 -13.95 -5.39 14.14
N LYS A 55 -15.14 -5.77 14.63
CA LYS A 55 -15.79 -7.04 14.27
C LYS A 55 -16.22 -7.08 12.81
N GLU A 56 -16.69 -5.97 12.24
CA GLU A 56 -17.13 -5.92 10.85
C GLU A 56 -15.97 -6.12 9.88
N VAL A 57 -14.79 -5.55 10.18
CA VAL A 57 -13.56 -5.81 9.41
C VAL A 57 -13.19 -7.29 9.48
N ALA A 58 -13.26 -7.88 10.69
CA ALA A 58 -12.96 -9.29 10.86
C ALA A 58 -13.94 -10.18 10.06
N ASP A 59 -15.24 -9.91 10.17
CA ASP A 59 -16.28 -10.66 9.47
C ASP A 59 -16.15 -10.50 7.94
N LEU A 60 -15.82 -9.30 7.44
CA LEU A 60 -15.53 -9.05 6.01
C LEU A 60 -14.34 -9.89 5.52
N ILE A 61 -13.23 -9.92 6.25
CA ILE A 61 -12.03 -10.69 5.89
C ILE A 61 -12.38 -12.17 5.70
N GLU A 62 -13.20 -12.75 6.59
CA GLU A 62 -13.60 -14.16 6.48
C GLU A 62 -14.37 -14.45 5.18
N THR A 63 -15.10 -13.48 4.61
CA THR A 63 -15.85 -13.67 3.35
C THR A 63 -14.95 -13.93 2.13
N TYR A 64 -13.68 -13.52 2.19
CA TYR A 64 -12.70 -13.76 1.12
C TYR A 64 -12.05 -15.15 1.21
N GLY A 65 -12.22 -15.85 2.33
CA GLY A 65 -11.74 -17.22 2.53
C GLY A 65 -10.25 -17.38 2.23
N THR A 66 -9.92 -18.42 1.46
CA THR A 66 -8.52 -18.79 1.14
C THR A 66 -7.83 -17.83 0.16
N LYS A 67 -8.53 -16.83 -0.38
CA LYS A 67 -7.93 -15.83 -1.28
C LYS A 67 -7.01 -14.85 -0.55
N ILE A 68 -7.15 -14.74 0.77
CA ILE A 68 -6.33 -13.86 1.59
C ILE A 68 -5.78 -14.59 2.81
N ILE A 69 -4.61 -14.15 3.27
CA ILE A 69 -3.98 -14.60 4.51
C ILE A 69 -4.26 -13.54 5.56
N LYS A 70 -5.06 -13.87 6.57
CA LYS A 70 -5.31 -12.98 7.71
C LYS A 70 -4.20 -13.12 8.75
N ILE A 71 -3.69 -11.97 9.21
CA ILE A 71 -2.86 -11.87 10.40
C ILE A 71 -3.39 -10.75 11.31
N GLU A 72 -3.19 -10.87 12.61
CA GLU A 72 -3.64 -9.89 13.60
C GLU A 72 -2.41 -9.42 14.42
N ALA A 73 -2.36 -8.14 14.74
CA ALA A 73 -1.42 -7.59 15.71
C ALA A 73 -2.03 -6.35 16.38
N GLN A 74 -1.49 -5.94 17.52
CA GLN A 74 -1.85 -4.67 18.14
C GLN A 74 -0.91 -3.58 17.62
N LEU A 75 -1.46 -2.45 17.18
CA LEU A 75 -0.67 -1.29 16.75
C LEU A 75 0.11 -0.67 17.92
N ASN A 76 -0.56 -0.49 19.07
CA ASN A 76 0.02 0.06 20.30
C ASN A 76 0.85 1.36 20.09
N GLY A 77 0.46 2.18 19.11
CA GLY A 77 1.14 3.44 18.77
C GLY A 77 2.53 3.27 18.13
N ASP A 78 2.91 2.07 17.71
CA ASP A 78 4.15 1.78 16.99
C ASP A 78 3.82 1.20 15.61
N PHE A 79 3.63 2.11 14.66
CA PHE A 79 3.27 1.75 13.29
C PHE A 79 4.36 0.89 12.65
N ALA A 80 5.64 1.19 12.87
CA ALA A 80 6.73 0.42 12.27
C ALA A 80 6.71 -1.03 12.74
N SER A 81 6.60 -1.26 14.06
CA SER A 81 6.49 -2.63 14.60
C SER A 81 5.27 -3.37 14.06
N PHE A 82 4.15 -2.66 13.92
CA PHE A 82 2.93 -3.19 13.34
C PHE A 82 3.13 -3.60 11.87
N LYS A 83 3.56 -2.69 10.99
CA LYS A 83 3.80 -2.98 9.57
C LYS A 83 4.90 -4.00 9.32
N ASN A 84 5.89 -4.09 10.21
CA ASN A 84 6.94 -5.13 10.13
C ASN A 84 6.38 -6.56 10.29
N ASN A 85 5.15 -6.77 10.78
CA ASN A 85 4.48 -8.06 10.70
C ASN A 85 4.27 -8.52 9.25
N LEU A 86 3.92 -7.61 8.33
CA LEU A 86 3.76 -7.92 6.91
C LEU A 86 5.09 -8.39 6.30
N ILE A 87 6.21 -7.75 6.67
CA ILE A 87 7.55 -8.15 6.21
C ILE A 87 7.91 -9.55 6.71
N ARG A 88 7.60 -9.88 7.96
CA ARG A 88 7.85 -11.24 8.49
C ARG A 88 7.05 -12.30 7.74
N GLN A 89 5.79 -12.00 7.43
CA GLN A 89 4.85 -12.98 6.86
C GLN A 89 4.96 -13.13 5.34
N ALA A 90 5.35 -12.08 4.61
CA ALA A 90 5.49 -12.12 3.16
C ALA A 90 6.45 -13.22 2.70
N LYS A 91 6.01 -14.07 1.78
CA LYS A 91 6.78 -15.18 1.20
C LYS A 91 7.27 -14.88 -0.22
N CYS A 92 6.64 -13.94 -0.91
CA CYS A 92 7.00 -13.59 -2.28
C CYS A 92 8.30 -12.78 -2.37
N LYS A 93 8.83 -12.60 -3.58
CA LYS A 93 10.10 -11.88 -3.81
C LYS A 93 10.00 -10.39 -3.51
N TYR A 94 8.81 -9.83 -3.62
CA TYR A 94 8.51 -8.43 -3.34
C TYR A 94 7.36 -8.34 -2.36
N LEU A 95 7.35 -7.27 -1.57
CA LEU A 95 6.23 -6.90 -0.72
C LEU A 95 5.74 -5.51 -1.15
N PHE A 96 4.50 -5.43 -1.61
CA PHE A 96 3.81 -4.19 -1.90
C PHE A 96 2.81 -3.92 -0.77
N GLN A 97 3.07 -2.89 0.04
CA GLN A 97 2.21 -2.49 1.13
C GLN A 97 1.21 -1.43 0.66
N ILE A 98 -0.08 -1.62 0.92
CA ILE A 98 -1.16 -0.73 0.52
C ILE A 98 -2.03 -0.49 1.76
N ASP A 99 -2.37 0.76 2.06
CA ASP A 99 -3.30 1.03 3.18
C ASP A 99 -4.73 0.70 2.75
N ALA A 100 -5.60 0.31 3.69
CA ALA A 100 -6.98 -0.10 3.36
C ALA A 100 -7.81 1.00 2.68
N ASP A 101 -7.46 2.28 2.87
CA ASP A 101 -8.10 3.45 2.25
C ASP A 101 -7.47 3.89 0.91
N GLU A 102 -6.57 3.07 0.36
CA GLU A 102 -5.95 3.24 -0.94
C GLU A 102 -6.39 2.12 -1.90
N TYR A 103 -6.41 2.43 -3.20
CA TYR A 103 -6.55 1.40 -4.23
C TYR A 103 -5.62 1.66 -5.42
N PRO A 104 -5.04 0.61 -6.01
CA PRO A 104 -4.16 0.76 -7.16
C PRO A 104 -4.96 0.99 -8.44
N ALA A 105 -4.47 1.88 -9.29
CA ALA A 105 -4.92 1.94 -10.68
C ALA A 105 -4.63 0.60 -11.38
N ALA A 106 -5.53 0.14 -12.26
CA ALA A 106 -5.40 -1.18 -12.88
C ALA A 106 -4.06 -1.36 -13.63
N ASP A 107 -3.58 -0.29 -14.27
CA ASP A 107 -2.34 -0.30 -15.04
C ASP A 107 -1.08 -0.31 -14.15
N LEU A 108 -1.18 0.14 -12.90
CA LEU A 108 -0.13 -0.07 -11.90
C LEU A 108 0.11 -1.57 -11.72
N ILE A 109 -0.94 -2.36 -11.46
CA ILE A 109 -0.84 -3.80 -11.21
C ILE A 109 -0.38 -4.54 -12.47
N LYS A 110 -1.04 -4.32 -13.61
CA LYS A 110 -0.74 -5.00 -14.88
C LYS A 110 0.71 -4.80 -15.33
N LYS A 111 1.28 -3.61 -15.12
CA LYS A 111 2.63 -3.26 -15.59
C LYS A 111 3.70 -3.45 -14.50
N LEU A 112 3.32 -3.83 -13.27
CA LEU A 112 4.24 -3.91 -12.13
C LEU A 112 5.34 -4.94 -12.35
N LYS A 113 4.99 -6.19 -12.68
CA LYS A 113 5.96 -7.28 -12.85
C LYS A 113 6.97 -7.02 -13.99
N PRO A 114 6.53 -6.57 -15.18
CA PRO A 114 7.46 -6.11 -16.23
C PRO A 114 8.42 -5.01 -15.75
N TYR A 115 7.90 -4.03 -14.99
CA TYR A 115 8.73 -2.96 -14.44
C TYR A 115 9.78 -3.49 -13.45
N LEU A 116 9.40 -4.35 -12.50
CA LEU A 116 10.33 -5.00 -11.55
C LEU A 116 11.36 -5.93 -12.22
N LYS A 117 11.04 -6.45 -13.40
CA LYS A 117 11.99 -7.24 -14.20
C LYS A 117 13.06 -6.35 -14.83
N LYS A 118 12.73 -5.12 -15.21
CA LYS A 118 13.67 -4.11 -15.71
C LYS A 118 14.55 -3.56 -14.59
N GLU A 119 13.95 -3.17 -13.47
CA GLU A 119 14.63 -2.54 -12.34
C GLU A 119 15.24 -3.55 -11.35
N LYS A 120 16.11 -4.45 -11.82
CA LYS A 120 16.60 -5.60 -11.02
C LYS A 120 17.46 -5.23 -9.81
N SER A 121 18.16 -4.10 -9.86
CA SER A 121 19.08 -3.61 -8.82
C SER A 121 18.38 -2.77 -7.74
N VAL A 122 17.12 -2.39 -7.97
CA VAL A 122 16.34 -1.56 -7.05
C VAL A 122 15.72 -2.44 -5.96
N GLU A 123 15.78 -1.93 -4.73
CA GLU A 123 15.30 -2.64 -3.55
C GLU A 123 14.10 -1.95 -2.87
N CYS A 124 13.93 -0.63 -3.06
CA CYS A 124 12.80 0.15 -2.57
C CYS A 124 12.22 1.00 -3.71
N PHE A 125 10.90 1.01 -3.85
CA PHE A 125 10.18 1.69 -4.91
C PHE A 125 9.20 2.66 -4.28
N PHE A 126 9.38 3.94 -4.61
CA PHE A 126 8.46 4.99 -4.26
C PHE A 126 7.35 5.02 -5.31
N VAL A 127 6.16 4.60 -4.90
CA VAL A 127 4.98 4.49 -5.76
C VAL A 127 4.26 5.84 -5.74
N PRO A 128 3.92 6.45 -6.89
CA PRO A 128 3.19 7.70 -6.90
C PRO A 128 1.78 7.48 -6.35
N ARG A 129 1.33 8.39 -5.48
CA ARG A 129 -0.03 8.43 -4.96
C ARG A 129 -0.74 9.69 -5.43
N ILE A 130 -1.98 9.52 -5.86
CA ILE A 130 -2.95 10.59 -6.07
C ILE A 130 -3.71 10.76 -4.76
N ASN A 131 -3.67 11.96 -4.18
CA ASN A 131 -4.46 12.33 -3.01
C ASN A 131 -5.60 13.24 -3.42
N ILE A 132 -6.83 12.84 -3.10
CA ILE A 132 -8.05 13.62 -3.30
C ILE A 132 -8.74 13.77 -1.95
N VAL A 133 -9.00 15.01 -1.55
CA VAL A 133 -9.77 15.33 -0.35
C VAL A 133 -11.06 16.02 -0.78
N GLU A 134 -12.17 15.28 -0.78
CA GLU A 134 -13.48 15.82 -1.14
C GLU A 134 -13.96 16.85 -0.12
N GLY A 135 -14.37 18.02 -0.62
CA GLY A 135 -14.82 19.14 0.20
C GLY A 135 -13.69 19.94 0.87
N ILE A 136 -12.43 19.76 0.45
CA ILE A 136 -11.32 20.56 0.97
C ILE A 136 -11.51 22.05 0.61
N THR A 137 -11.21 22.94 1.56
CA THR A 137 -11.32 24.39 1.35
C THR A 137 -9.99 25.00 0.94
N GLU A 138 -10.03 26.10 0.17
CA GLU A 138 -8.84 26.87 -0.19
C GLU A 138 -8.07 27.39 1.03
N GLU A 139 -8.79 27.78 2.09
CA GLU A 139 -8.19 28.20 3.36
C GLU A 139 -7.35 27.09 3.98
N TYR A 140 -7.87 25.84 3.99
CA TYR A 140 -7.15 24.71 4.55
C TYR A 140 -5.92 24.35 3.70
N ILE A 141 -6.03 24.40 2.37
CA ILE A 141 -4.89 24.18 1.46
C ILE A 141 -3.77 25.18 1.74
N LYS A 142 -4.11 26.47 1.89
CA LYS A 142 -3.16 27.53 2.25
C LYS A 142 -2.55 27.29 3.63
N LYS A 143 -3.38 26.95 4.64
CA LYS A 143 -2.92 26.65 6.00
C LYS A 143 -1.89 25.51 6.02
N MET A 144 -2.14 24.45 5.27
CA MET A 144 -1.27 23.28 5.21
C MET A 144 -0.10 23.43 4.22
N ASN A 145 -0.03 24.57 3.51
CA ASN A 145 0.94 24.82 2.43
C ASN A 145 0.94 23.70 1.36
N TRP A 146 -0.24 23.22 0.99
CA TRP A 146 -0.41 22.19 -0.04
C TRP A 146 -0.58 22.81 -1.42
N ASN A 147 -0.09 22.09 -2.43
CA ASN A 147 -0.32 22.43 -3.83
C ASN A 147 -1.41 21.53 -4.42
N ILE A 148 -2.36 22.09 -5.15
CA ILE A 148 -3.37 21.34 -5.88
C ILE A 148 -3.20 21.59 -7.37
N ASN A 149 -3.08 20.50 -8.13
CA ASN A 149 -2.99 20.60 -9.59
C ASN A 149 -4.37 20.82 -10.24
N ARG A 150 -4.40 20.97 -11.57
CA ARG A 150 -5.65 21.21 -12.32
C ARG A 150 -6.69 20.08 -12.20
N GLU A 151 -6.27 18.87 -11.86
CA GLU A 151 -7.13 17.70 -11.68
C GLU A 151 -7.65 17.56 -10.23
N GLY A 152 -7.30 18.50 -9.34
CA GLY A 152 -7.68 18.45 -7.93
C GLY A 152 -6.77 17.56 -7.07
N TYR A 153 -5.61 17.13 -7.56
CA TYR A 153 -4.71 16.24 -6.81
C TYR A 153 -3.77 17.04 -5.93
N ILE A 154 -3.76 16.68 -4.65
CA ILE A 154 -2.94 17.34 -3.63
C ILE A 154 -1.51 16.79 -3.69
N ASN A 155 -0.53 17.69 -3.82
CA ASN A 155 0.91 17.44 -3.81
C ASN A 155 1.38 16.37 -4.81
N PHE A 156 0.70 16.24 -5.96
CA PHE A 156 0.99 15.15 -6.89
C PHE A 156 2.36 15.27 -7.62
N PRO A 157 3.19 14.21 -7.64
CA PRO A 157 2.95 12.91 -7.04
C PRO A 157 3.32 12.91 -5.57
N ASP A 158 2.43 12.38 -4.74
CA ASP A 158 2.76 12.10 -3.36
C ASP A 158 3.46 10.73 -3.30
N TYR A 159 4.77 10.73 -3.49
CA TYR A 159 5.56 9.49 -3.55
C TYR A 159 5.57 8.77 -2.20
N GLN A 160 5.10 7.53 -2.19
CA GLN A 160 5.02 6.70 -1.00
C GLN A 160 5.97 5.50 -1.10
N PRO A 161 6.83 5.24 -0.10
CA PRO A 161 7.69 4.07 -0.09
C PRO A 161 6.84 2.82 0.22
N ARG A 162 6.25 2.21 -0.81
CA ARG A 162 5.26 1.13 -0.65
C ARG A 162 5.75 -0.25 -1.06
N LEU A 163 6.71 -0.31 -1.98
CA LEU A 163 7.12 -1.56 -2.59
C LEU A 163 8.60 -1.84 -2.34
N ILE A 164 8.90 -3.01 -1.80
CA ILE A 164 10.27 -3.41 -1.45
C ILE A 164 10.59 -4.81 -1.96
N LYS A 165 11.87 -5.07 -2.17
CA LYS A 165 12.39 -6.43 -2.32
C LYS A 165 12.35 -7.12 -0.96
N ASN A 166 11.72 -8.29 -0.89
CA ASN A 166 11.57 -9.05 0.34
C ASN A 166 12.84 -9.86 0.66
N ASN A 167 13.95 -9.16 0.95
CA ASN A 167 15.24 -9.74 1.31
C ASN A 167 15.43 -9.90 2.84
N LYS A 168 14.37 -9.62 3.62
CA LYS A 168 14.34 -9.62 5.10
C LYS A 168 15.33 -8.68 5.79
N LYS A 169 16.02 -7.80 5.04
CA LYS A 169 16.91 -6.76 5.57
C LYS A 169 16.27 -5.38 5.58
N ILE A 170 15.18 -5.21 4.82
CA ILE A 170 14.41 -3.96 4.74
C ILE A 170 13.28 -4.02 5.76
N PHE A 171 13.14 -2.97 6.56
CA PHE A 171 12.13 -2.89 7.61
C PHE A 171 11.67 -1.45 7.85
N TRP A 172 10.46 -1.27 8.38
CA TRP A 172 9.96 0.02 8.83
C TRP A 172 10.65 0.44 10.12
N LYS A 173 10.99 1.72 10.24
CA LYS A 173 11.55 2.36 11.43
C LYS A 173 10.72 3.59 11.79
N ASN A 174 10.77 3.97 13.07
CA ASN A 174 10.06 5.06 13.74
C ASN A 174 8.62 4.68 14.13
N LYS A 175 8.20 5.11 15.33
CA LYS A 175 6.86 4.83 15.83
C LYS A 175 5.80 5.52 14.99
N VAL A 176 6.05 6.78 14.64
CA VAL A 176 5.28 7.61 13.71
C VAL A 176 6.19 8.18 12.63
N HIS A 177 5.61 8.62 11.50
CA HIS A 177 6.36 9.03 10.30
C HIS A 177 7.36 7.97 9.85
N GLU A 178 6.83 6.78 9.59
CA GLU A 178 7.63 5.60 9.32
C GLU A 178 8.43 5.75 8.02
N THR A 179 9.64 5.22 8.03
CA THR A 179 10.46 5.09 6.82
C THR A 179 11.01 3.68 6.70
N PHE A 180 11.17 3.19 5.47
CA PHE A 180 11.99 2.00 5.27
C PHE A 180 13.45 2.28 5.60
N TYR A 181 14.11 1.29 6.18
CA TYR A 181 15.54 1.24 6.43
C TYR A 181 16.12 -0.06 5.86
N GLY A 182 17.41 -0.08 5.54
CA GLY A 182 18.14 -1.31 5.15
C GLY A 182 18.16 -1.64 3.65
N PHE A 183 17.57 -0.81 2.79
CA PHE A 183 17.73 -0.90 1.34
C PHE A 183 18.96 -0.12 0.86
N LYS A 184 19.58 -0.54 -0.25
CA LYS A 184 20.76 0.13 -0.83
C LYS A 184 20.42 1.08 -1.97
N ASN A 185 19.45 0.69 -2.81
CA ASN A 185 19.04 1.44 -3.99
C ASN A 185 17.54 1.61 -3.98
N PHE A 186 17.09 2.80 -4.40
CA PHE A 186 15.68 3.10 -4.59
C PHE A 186 15.43 3.77 -5.93
N THR A 187 14.17 3.77 -6.35
CA THR A 187 13.70 4.60 -7.46
C THR A 187 12.33 5.14 -7.13
N GLU A 188 12.02 6.30 -7.69
CA GLU A 188 10.65 6.74 -7.89
C GLU A 188 10.09 6.06 -9.12
N MET A 189 8.87 5.53 -9.01
CA MET A 189 8.15 5.00 -10.17
C MET A 189 7.67 6.16 -11.06
N PRO A 190 7.45 5.93 -12.37
CA PRO A 190 7.02 6.97 -13.29
C PRO A 190 5.77 7.70 -12.77
N LYS A 191 5.81 9.04 -12.80
CA LYS A 191 4.68 9.93 -12.49
C LYS A 191 3.63 9.83 -13.59
N ASP A 192 2.75 8.84 -13.49
CA ASP A 192 1.72 8.50 -14.48
C ASP A 192 0.40 8.20 -13.74
N TYR A 193 -0.67 8.96 -14.02
CA TYR A 193 -1.96 8.81 -13.35
C TYR A 193 -2.54 7.40 -13.45
N GLU A 194 -2.28 6.69 -14.55
CA GLU A 194 -2.75 5.31 -14.75
C GLU A 194 -1.94 4.29 -13.93
N ARG A 195 -0.84 4.72 -13.30
CA ARG A 195 0.09 3.87 -12.55
C ARG A 195 0.33 4.38 -11.12
N CYS A 196 -0.72 4.91 -10.51
CA CYS A 196 -0.70 5.43 -9.15
C CYS A 196 -1.49 4.54 -8.18
N LEU A 197 -1.18 4.70 -6.89
CA LEU A 197 -2.16 4.48 -5.84
C LEU A 197 -3.11 5.66 -5.80
N ILE A 198 -4.39 5.41 -5.52
CA ILE A 198 -5.41 6.43 -5.40
C ILE A 198 -5.90 6.42 -3.96
N HIS A 199 -5.74 7.55 -3.30
CA HIS A 199 -6.21 7.77 -1.94
C HIS A 199 -7.28 8.86 -2.00
N LYS A 200 -8.51 8.47 -1.68
CA LYS A 200 -9.66 9.37 -1.70
C LYS A 200 -10.31 9.39 -0.32
N LYS A 201 -10.39 10.58 0.27
CA LYS A 201 -11.03 10.79 1.57
C LYS A 201 -11.88 12.05 1.58
N ASN A 202 -12.78 12.15 2.55
CA ASN A 202 -13.52 13.39 2.79
C ASN A 202 -12.71 14.31 3.71
N PHE A 203 -13.07 15.59 3.70
CA PHE A 203 -12.36 16.62 4.46
C PHE A 203 -12.39 16.39 5.98
N GLU A 204 -13.49 15.88 6.53
CA GLU A 204 -13.60 15.60 7.96
C GLU A 204 -12.67 14.48 8.43
N LYS A 205 -12.54 13.40 7.65
CA LYS A 205 -11.55 12.34 7.87
C LYS A 205 -10.13 12.90 7.79
N GLN A 206 -9.85 13.77 6.81
CA GLN A 206 -8.55 14.41 6.67
C GLN A 206 -8.17 15.26 7.90
N LYS A 207 -9.10 16.06 8.44
CA LYS A 207 -8.87 16.85 9.65
C LYS A 207 -8.58 15.96 10.85
N LYS A 208 -9.46 14.99 11.13
CA LYS A 208 -9.30 14.05 12.25
C LYS A 208 -7.95 13.33 12.20
N GLN A 209 -7.55 12.90 11.01
CA GLN A 209 -6.26 12.23 10.81
C GLN A 209 -5.09 13.18 11.10
N ASN A 210 -5.11 14.41 10.60
CA ASN A 210 -4.06 15.40 10.87
C ASN A 210 -4.00 15.78 12.37
N ASP A 211 -5.14 16.03 12.99
CA ASP A 211 -5.24 16.36 14.42
C ASP A 211 -4.68 15.20 15.26
N PHE A 212 -4.96 13.94 14.89
CA PHE A 212 -4.39 12.78 15.56
C PHE A 212 -2.87 12.71 15.38
N TYR A 213 -2.34 12.92 14.17
CA TYR A 213 -0.89 12.93 13.95
C TYR A 213 -0.18 14.06 14.71
N GLU A 214 -0.80 15.23 14.86
CA GLU A 214 -0.27 16.33 15.68
C GLU A 214 -0.20 15.97 17.18
N THR A 215 -0.93 14.95 17.64
CA THR A 215 -0.83 14.47 19.04
C THR A 215 0.24 13.41 19.25
N LEU A 216 0.87 12.90 18.18
CA LEU A 216 1.88 11.87 18.23
C LEU A 216 3.27 12.50 18.08
N ASP A 217 3.90 12.81 19.22
CA ASP A 217 5.32 13.21 19.30
C ASP A 217 6.30 12.07 18.95
#